data_AF-A0A6L8IBE0-F1
#
_entry.id   AF-A0A6L8IBE0-F1
#
_cell.length_a   1.000
_cell.length_b   1.000
_cell.length_c   1.000
_cell.angle_alpha   90.00
_cell.angle_beta   90.00
_cell.angle_gamma   90.00
#
_symmetry.space_group_name_H-M   'P 1'
#
loop_
_entity.id
_entity.type
_entity.pdbx_description
1 polymer ?
#
loop_
_entity_poly.entity_id
_entity_poly.type
_entity_poly.pdbx_seq_one_letter_code
_entity_poly.pdbx_strand_id
1 'polypeptide(L)'
;VRYRALVGGTRHQVERAIEADFPLLPPGCALKLDRIAKETVHRNLRAAVRNARVRLADDLRALGPETRLGGFMEDAGVELEEIYARPGSGQCFTELRRRAGFERGPVDESLLKAIGRLIHLDDRERIEAWRRILDADHSHRLSALQGREYRLGVMMFAILGGRRQSIDEADQVLDSVRKSPELRREIGDLLEILADRIRKVARPLDPASEVPLASHAAYTLAEVAAAHRLTDKGRALVSPQGGVLWNKATQTDLLFVTLEKSDKDYSPTTRYADYPISPTLFHWESQNTASPDTPTGRRYIEQPDRGTNVVLFVRERKRDGRGETLPYHCLGRARYRSHEAARPMKVLWELERPMPGWLYQAGKVVAG
;
A
#
# COMPACT_ATOMS: atom_id res chain seq x y z
N VAL A 1 -7.62 4.42 -27.97
CA VAL A 1 -6.75 5.57 -28.34
C VAL A 1 -7.47 6.91 -28.14
N ARG A 2 -8.68 7.14 -28.69
CA ARG A 2 -9.38 8.45 -28.59
C ARG A 2 -9.71 8.97 -27.16
N TYR A 3 -10.10 8.12 -26.20
CA TYR A 3 -10.46 8.59 -24.85
C TYR A 3 -9.27 8.90 -23.93
N ARG A 4 -8.10 8.32 -24.20
CA ARG A 4 -6.89 8.54 -23.38
C ARG A 4 -6.36 9.98 -23.55
N ALA A 5 -6.56 10.56 -24.73
CA ALA A 5 -6.22 11.95 -25.03
C ALA A 5 -7.15 12.98 -24.36
N LEU A 6 -8.35 12.57 -23.91
CA LEU A 6 -9.35 13.46 -23.30
C LEU A 6 -9.31 13.47 -21.77
N VAL A 7 -8.91 12.36 -21.14
CA VAL A 7 -8.97 12.19 -19.67
C VAL A 7 -7.58 12.12 -19.04
N GLY A 8 -6.55 11.79 -19.81
CA GLY A 8 -5.23 11.43 -19.27
C GLY A 8 -5.29 10.11 -18.46
N GLY A 9 -4.12 9.53 -18.19
CA GLY A 9 -4.00 8.36 -17.33
C GLY A 9 -3.93 6.98 -18.01
N THR A 10 -3.77 5.95 -17.18
CA THR A 10 -3.62 4.55 -17.59
C THR A 10 -4.92 4.00 -18.20
N ARG A 11 -4.82 2.86 -18.91
CA ARG A 11 -6.00 2.25 -19.57
C ARG A 11 -7.16 2.04 -18.59
N HIS A 12 -6.85 1.59 -17.37
CA HIS A 12 -7.83 1.37 -16.31
C HIS A 12 -8.46 2.65 -15.74
N GLN A 13 -7.75 3.78 -15.71
CA GLN A 13 -8.33 5.06 -15.26
C GLN A 13 -9.41 5.55 -16.25
N VAL A 14 -9.16 5.34 -17.55
CA VAL A 14 -10.16 5.61 -18.60
C VAL A 14 -11.36 4.67 -18.49
N GLU A 15 -11.17 3.40 -18.15
CA GLU A 15 -12.28 2.45 -17.93
C GLU A 15 -13.23 2.92 -16.83
N ARG A 16 -12.68 3.38 -15.70
CA ARG A 16 -13.47 3.83 -14.56
C ARG A 16 -14.14 5.19 -14.79
N ALA A 17 -13.47 6.08 -15.52
CA ALA A 17 -14.06 7.34 -15.94
C ALA A 17 -15.31 7.07 -16.82
N ILE A 18 -15.27 6.06 -17.70
CA ILE A 18 -16.42 5.66 -18.50
C ILE A 18 -17.56 5.07 -17.64
N GLU A 19 -17.23 4.24 -16.64
CA GLU A 19 -18.22 3.65 -15.72
C GLU A 19 -18.92 4.71 -14.85
N ALA A 20 -18.22 5.79 -14.50
CA ALA A 20 -18.70 6.89 -13.68
C ALA A 20 -19.24 8.10 -14.47
N ASP A 21 -19.48 7.98 -15.79
CA ASP A 21 -19.92 9.09 -16.67
C ASP A 21 -18.99 10.33 -16.66
N PHE A 22 -17.68 10.10 -16.66
CA PHE A 22 -16.63 11.11 -16.71
C PHE A 22 -16.79 12.21 -15.64
N PRO A 23 -16.57 11.88 -14.36
CA PRO A 23 -16.83 12.81 -13.24
C PRO A 23 -15.90 14.03 -13.21
N LEU A 24 -14.75 13.96 -13.87
CA LEU A 24 -13.81 15.06 -14.05
C LEU A 24 -13.59 15.27 -15.55
N LEU A 25 -14.36 16.18 -16.12
CA LEU A 25 -14.12 16.72 -17.46
C LEU A 25 -13.51 18.13 -17.29
N PRO A 26 -12.66 18.58 -18.24
CA PRO A 26 -12.27 19.98 -18.30
C PRO A 26 -13.52 20.89 -18.26
N PRO A 27 -13.45 22.09 -17.66
CA PRO A 27 -14.59 23.00 -17.59
C PRO A 27 -15.20 23.21 -18.98
N GLY A 28 -16.49 22.91 -19.15
CA GLY A 28 -17.24 23.11 -20.40
C GLY A 28 -17.54 21.87 -21.25
N CYS A 29 -17.16 20.66 -20.82
CA CYS A 29 -17.47 19.41 -21.53
C CYS A 29 -18.52 18.55 -20.78
N ALA A 30 -19.48 17.98 -21.50
CA ALA A 30 -20.43 16.98 -21.00
C ALA A 30 -20.43 15.75 -21.93
N LEU A 31 -20.13 14.58 -21.39
CA LEU A 31 -20.17 13.29 -22.10
C LEU A 31 -21.20 12.40 -21.39
N LYS A 32 -22.27 12.03 -22.10
CA LYS A 32 -23.33 11.15 -21.57
C LYS A 32 -23.40 9.91 -22.45
N LEU A 33 -23.00 8.75 -21.92
CA LEU A 33 -23.02 7.49 -22.66
C LEU A 33 -24.33 6.74 -22.41
N ASP A 34 -24.99 6.33 -23.49
CA ASP A 34 -26.20 5.50 -23.44
C ASP A 34 -25.90 4.09 -22.85
N ARG A 35 -26.92 3.46 -22.25
CA ARG A 35 -26.83 2.18 -21.53
C ARG A 35 -26.29 1.05 -22.40
N ILE A 36 -26.67 1.01 -23.69
CA ILE A 36 -26.19 0.00 -24.67
C ILE A 36 -24.71 0.24 -25.04
N ALA A 37 -24.28 1.51 -25.05
CA ALA A 37 -22.87 1.88 -25.24
C ALA A 37 -22.02 1.47 -24.03
N LYS A 38 -22.51 1.62 -22.80
CA LYS A 38 -21.82 1.15 -21.58
C LYS A 38 -21.57 -0.36 -21.58
N GLU A 39 -22.60 -1.16 -21.88
CA GLU A 39 -22.45 -2.63 -21.92
C GLU A 39 -21.49 -3.08 -23.02
N THR A 40 -21.54 -2.44 -24.19
CA THR A 40 -20.65 -2.74 -25.32
C THR A 40 -19.21 -2.30 -25.05
N VAL A 41 -19.01 -1.14 -24.44
CA VAL A 41 -17.68 -0.65 -24.02
C VAL A 41 -17.11 -1.53 -22.93
N HIS A 42 -17.88 -1.90 -21.91
CA HIS A 42 -17.43 -2.78 -20.84
C HIS A 42 -17.09 -4.21 -21.33
N ARG A 43 -17.87 -4.76 -22.28
CA ARG A 43 -17.55 -6.02 -22.97
C ARG A 43 -16.26 -5.91 -23.79
N ASN A 44 -16.10 -4.84 -24.57
CA ASN A 44 -14.91 -4.60 -25.38
C ASN A 44 -13.66 -4.35 -24.51
N LEU A 45 -13.82 -3.73 -23.35
CA LEU A 45 -12.75 -3.53 -22.36
C LEU A 45 -12.36 -4.84 -21.68
N ARG A 46 -13.31 -5.67 -21.24
CA ARG A 46 -13.02 -7.02 -20.72
C ARG A 46 -12.32 -7.90 -21.76
N ALA A 47 -12.80 -7.87 -23.00
CA ALA A 47 -12.17 -8.58 -24.12
C ALA A 47 -10.76 -8.05 -24.35
N ALA A 48 -10.56 -6.73 -24.34
CA ALA A 48 -9.26 -6.11 -24.48
C ALA A 48 -8.27 -6.45 -23.35
N VAL A 49 -8.71 -6.57 -22.09
CA VAL A 49 -7.85 -6.97 -20.96
C VAL A 49 -7.51 -8.46 -21.03
N ARG A 50 -8.47 -9.32 -21.39
CA ARG A 50 -8.22 -10.74 -21.64
C ARG A 50 -7.23 -10.93 -22.81
N ASN A 51 -7.37 -10.12 -23.86
CA ASN A 51 -6.45 -10.07 -24.98
C ASN A 51 -5.08 -9.49 -24.60
N ALA A 52 -5.03 -8.53 -23.65
CA ALA A 52 -3.78 -7.97 -23.17
C ALA A 52 -2.92 -9.03 -22.47
N ARG A 53 -3.53 -9.91 -21.66
CA ARG A 53 -2.75 -10.95 -20.97
C ARG A 53 -2.23 -12.04 -21.93
N VAL A 54 -3.02 -12.39 -22.94
CA VAL A 54 -2.58 -13.31 -24.02
C VAL A 54 -1.42 -12.67 -24.79
N ARG A 55 -1.57 -11.39 -25.19
CA ARG A 55 -0.50 -10.63 -25.86
C ARG A 55 0.79 -10.59 -25.03
N LEU A 56 0.71 -10.25 -23.74
CA LEU A 56 1.90 -10.25 -22.88
C LEU A 56 2.57 -11.63 -22.82
N ALA A 57 1.80 -12.72 -22.89
CA ALA A 57 2.34 -14.08 -22.91
C ALA A 57 2.93 -14.44 -24.29
N ASP A 58 2.37 -13.92 -25.38
CA ASP A 58 2.92 -14.02 -26.74
C ASP A 58 4.24 -13.26 -26.85
N ASP A 59 4.28 -12.00 -26.38
CA ASP A 59 5.47 -11.15 -26.33
C ASP A 59 6.58 -11.83 -25.51
N LEU A 60 6.23 -12.38 -24.33
CA LEU A 60 7.17 -13.13 -23.50
C LEU A 60 7.65 -14.42 -24.19
N ARG A 61 6.77 -15.11 -24.93
CA ARG A 61 7.15 -16.28 -25.74
C ARG A 61 8.17 -15.95 -26.82
N ALA A 62 8.03 -14.79 -27.46
CA ALA A 62 8.95 -14.34 -28.49
C ALA A 62 10.36 -14.03 -27.95
N LEU A 63 10.45 -13.55 -26.70
CA LEU A 63 11.72 -13.25 -26.03
C LEU A 63 12.41 -14.51 -25.45
N GLY A 64 11.64 -15.57 -25.19
CA GLY A 64 12.17 -16.87 -24.81
C GLY A 64 12.23 -17.13 -23.29
N PRO A 65 12.57 -18.38 -22.89
CA PRO A 65 12.40 -18.85 -21.51
C PRO A 65 13.35 -18.20 -20.50
N GLU A 66 14.51 -17.70 -20.91
CA GLU A 66 15.50 -17.07 -20.01
C GLU A 66 15.13 -15.63 -19.62
N THR A 67 14.09 -15.06 -20.24
CA THR A 67 13.67 -13.67 -20.01
C THR A 67 13.25 -13.44 -18.55
N ARG A 68 13.95 -12.54 -17.87
CA ARG A 68 13.63 -12.08 -16.51
C ARG A 68 12.66 -10.92 -16.51
N LEU A 69 12.11 -10.57 -15.34
CA LEU A 69 11.09 -9.52 -15.25
C LEU A 69 11.60 -8.17 -15.79
N GLY A 70 12.82 -7.77 -15.41
CA GLY A 70 13.44 -6.53 -15.89
C GLY A 70 13.61 -6.51 -17.41
N GLY A 71 14.25 -7.53 -17.97
CA GLY A 71 14.43 -7.66 -19.42
C GLY A 71 13.11 -7.70 -20.18
N PHE A 72 12.07 -8.36 -19.64
CA PHE A 72 10.74 -8.34 -20.25
C PHE A 72 10.13 -6.93 -20.29
N MET A 73 10.26 -6.15 -19.20
CA MET A 73 9.75 -4.78 -19.15
C MET A 73 10.44 -3.88 -20.17
N GLU A 74 11.77 -4.00 -20.30
CA GLU A 74 12.59 -3.24 -21.24
C GLU A 74 12.29 -3.62 -22.69
N ASP A 75 12.40 -4.91 -23.03
CA ASP A 75 12.32 -5.40 -24.41
C ASP A 75 10.89 -5.36 -24.96
N ALA A 76 9.88 -5.60 -24.13
CA ALA A 76 8.47 -5.52 -24.54
C ALA A 76 7.86 -4.13 -24.36
N GLY A 77 8.59 -3.18 -23.75
CA GLY A 77 8.09 -1.84 -23.44
C GLY A 77 6.86 -1.84 -22.54
N VAL A 78 6.85 -2.72 -21.53
CA VAL A 78 5.70 -2.95 -20.63
C VAL A 78 6.00 -2.41 -19.25
N GLU A 79 5.06 -1.64 -18.69
CA GLU A 79 5.20 -1.16 -17.32
C GLU A 79 4.86 -2.22 -16.28
N LEU A 80 5.46 -2.10 -15.10
CA LEU A 80 5.23 -3.00 -13.96
C LEU A 80 3.73 -3.11 -13.63
N GLU A 81 3.01 -1.99 -13.66
CA GLU A 81 1.59 -1.90 -13.38
C GLU A 81 0.71 -2.68 -14.38
N GLU A 82 1.19 -2.92 -15.60
CA GLU A 82 0.51 -3.75 -16.61
C GLU A 82 0.70 -5.25 -16.34
N ILE A 83 1.88 -5.65 -15.85
CA ILE A 83 2.17 -7.02 -15.46
C ILE A 83 1.36 -7.39 -14.21
N TYR A 84 1.27 -6.46 -13.25
CA TYR A 84 0.52 -6.57 -11.99
C TYR A 84 -0.81 -5.80 -12.05
N ALA A 85 -1.55 -5.93 -13.16
CA ALA A 85 -2.80 -5.21 -13.35
C ALA A 85 -3.93 -5.70 -12.42
N ARG A 86 -3.94 -6.99 -12.06
CA ARG A 86 -4.93 -7.60 -11.14
C ARG A 86 -4.25 -8.52 -10.13
N PRO A 87 -3.49 -7.95 -9.18
CA PRO A 87 -2.70 -8.76 -8.27
C PRO A 87 -3.59 -9.62 -7.36
N GLY A 88 -4.78 -9.16 -6.96
CA GLY A 88 -5.75 -9.98 -6.23
C GLY A 88 -6.24 -11.24 -6.97
N SER A 89 -6.07 -11.31 -8.29
CA SER A 89 -6.38 -12.48 -9.13
C SER A 89 -5.15 -13.37 -9.41
N GLY A 90 -3.98 -13.05 -8.86
CA GLY A 90 -2.73 -13.78 -9.11
C GLY A 90 -2.04 -13.40 -10.41
N GLN A 91 -2.38 -12.26 -11.02
CA GLN A 91 -1.63 -11.75 -12.18
C GLN A 91 -0.28 -11.20 -11.71
N CYS A 92 0.77 -11.97 -12.00
CA CYS A 92 2.16 -11.69 -11.69
C CYS A 92 3.07 -12.24 -12.80
N PHE A 93 4.37 -12.06 -12.73
CA PHE A 93 5.28 -12.51 -13.79
C PHE A 93 5.42 -14.04 -13.85
N THR A 94 5.45 -14.74 -12.71
CA THR A 94 5.40 -16.22 -12.65
C THR A 94 4.16 -16.75 -13.36
N GLU A 95 2.98 -16.16 -13.10
CA GLU A 95 1.75 -16.52 -13.80
C GLU A 95 1.84 -16.27 -15.32
N LEU A 96 2.52 -15.19 -15.74
CA LEU A 96 2.77 -14.90 -17.15
C LEU A 96 3.67 -15.95 -17.80
N ARG A 97 4.75 -16.35 -17.12
CA ARG A 97 5.70 -17.39 -17.56
C ARG A 97 5.02 -18.74 -17.70
N ARG A 98 4.10 -19.08 -16.80
CA ARG A 98 3.24 -20.28 -16.93
C ARG A 98 2.35 -20.22 -18.17
N ARG A 99 1.71 -19.08 -18.43
CA ARG A 99 0.91 -18.87 -19.66
C ARG A 99 1.75 -18.93 -20.94
N ALA A 100 3.01 -18.49 -20.87
CA ALA A 100 3.98 -18.61 -21.95
C ALA A 100 4.49 -20.06 -22.14
N GLY A 101 4.17 -20.98 -21.21
CA GLY A 101 4.58 -22.37 -21.27
C GLY A 101 5.99 -22.64 -20.71
N PHE A 102 6.61 -21.66 -20.07
CA PHE A 102 7.98 -21.74 -19.53
C PHE A 102 8.06 -22.38 -18.13
N GLU A 103 6.92 -22.50 -17.44
CA GLU A 103 6.85 -23.04 -16.08
C GLU A 103 5.66 -23.99 -15.94
N ARG A 104 5.87 -25.15 -15.31
CA ARG A 104 4.84 -26.20 -15.17
C ARG A 104 4.74 -26.80 -13.76
N GLY A 105 5.63 -26.44 -12.83
CA GLY A 105 5.64 -26.97 -11.46
C GLY A 105 4.41 -26.57 -10.63
N PRO A 106 4.17 -27.20 -9.47
CA PRO A 106 3.16 -26.72 -8.54
C PRO A 106 3.55 -25.31 -8.03
N VAL A 107 2.56 -24.44 -7.85
CA VAL A 107 2.77 -23.11 -7.29
C VAL A 107 1.62 -22.78 -6.35
N ASP A 108 1.92 -22.19 -5.21
CA ASP A 108 0.91 -21.74 -4.28
C ASP A 108 0.17 -20.52 -4.85
N GLU A 109 -1.09 -20.70 -5.23
CA GLU A 109 -1.92 -19.63 -5.79
C GLU A 109 -2.11 -18.46 -4.82
N SER A 110 -2.04 -18.71 -3.50
CA SER A 110 -2.15 -17.65 -2.50
C SER A 110 -0.94 -16.72 -2.54
N LEU A 111 0.26 -17.26 -2.81
CA LEU A 111 1.49 -16.49 -2.99
C LEU A 111 1.49 -15.70 -4.30
N LEU A 112 0.97 -16.27 -5.39
CA LEU A 112 0.79 -15.52 -6.65
C LEU A 112 -0.07 -14.26 -6.45
N LYS A 113 -1.14 -14.38 -5.64
CA LYS A 113 -2.02 -13.25 -5.28
C LYS A 113 -1.36 -12.24 -4.35
N ALA A 114 -0.28 -12.64 -3.66
CA ALA A 114 0.41 -11.81 -2.69
C ALA A 114 1.56 -11.02 -3.31
N ILE A 115 2.28 -11.57 -4.29
CA ILE A 115 3.45 -10.91 -4.92
C ILE A 115 3.09 -9.52 -5.45
N GLY A 116 1.96 -9.37 -6.14
CA GLY A 116 1.59 -8.08 -6.68
C GLY A 116 1.25 -7.01 -5.64
N ARG A 117 1.18 -7.35 -4.34
CA ARG A 117 1.09 -6.38 -3.25
C ARG A 117 2.45 -5.71 -2.97
N LEU A 118 3.56 -6.34 -3.35
CA LEU A 118 4.92 -5.85 -3.13
C LEU A 118 5.23 -4.60 -3.97
N ILE A 119 4.52 -4.37 -5.08
CA ILE A 119 4.82 -3.28 -6.03
C ILE A 119 4.76 -1.87 -5.42
N HIS A 120 4.22 -1.73 -4.20
CA HIS A 120 4.18 -0.46 -3.49
C HIS A 120 5.45 -0.15 -2.70
N LEU A 121 6.35 -1.13 -2.54
CA LEU A 121 7.58 -0.95 -1.76
C LEU A 121 8.42 0.17 -2.35
N ASP A 122 8.86 1.07 -1.47
CA ASP A 122 9.57 2.27 -1.87
C ASP A 122 10.57 2.77 -0.81
N ASP A 123 11.04 1.85 0.04
CA ASP A 123 12.14 2.07 0.97
C ASP A 123 13.22 0.98 0.85
N ARG A 124 14.47 1.43 0.88
CA ARG A 124 15.64 0.61 0.58
C ARG A 124 15.92 -0.43 1.67
N GLU A 125 15.71 -0.08 2.93
CA GLU A 125 15.98 -0.97 4.06
C GLU A 125 15.11 -2.24 3.99
N ARG A 126 13.81 -2.09 3.75
CA ARG A 126 12.89 -3.22 3.64
C ARG A 126 13.25 -4.11 2.45
N ILE A 127 13.58 -3.50 1.31
CA ILE A 127 14.01 -4.21 0.10
C ILE A 127 15.27 -5.04 0.38
N GLU A 128 16.31 -4.43 0.95
CA GLU A 128 17.58 -5.10 1.23
C GLU A 128 17.42 -6.21 2.27
N ALA A 129 16.63 -5.97 3.32
CA ALA A 129 16.34 -6.99 4.33
C ALA A 129 15.57 -8.18 3.75
N TRP A 130 14.57 -7.94 2.89
CA TRP A 130 13.81 -9.02 2.26
C TRP A 130 14.63 -9.82 1.25
N ARG A 131 15.57 -9.16 0.54
CA ARG A 131 16.57 -9.87 -0.28
C ARG A 131 17.41 -10.80 0.58
N ARG A 132 17.90 -10.35 1.75
CA ARG A 132 18.66 -11.21 2.69
C ARG A 132 17.83 -12.36 3.25
N ILE A 133 16.60 -12.10 3.68
CA ILE A 133 15.71 -13.13 4.28
C ILE A 133 15.33 -14.24 3.28
N LEU A 134 15.23 -13.88 1.99
CA LEU A 134 14.92 -14.82 0.91
C LEU A 134 16.15 -15.47 0.25
N ASP A 135 17.34 -14.99 0.58
CA ASP A 135 18.56 -15.59 0.05
C ASP A 135 18.69 -17.02 0.56
N ALA A 136 18.99 -17.95 -0.35
CA ALA A 136 19.02 -19.38 -0.06
C ALA A 136 20.18 -19.73 0.89
N ASP A 137 21.25 -18.93 0.84
CA ASP A 137 22.45 -19.13 1.66
C ASP A 137 22.32 -18.47 3.05
N HIS A 138 21.36 -17.54 3.23
CA HIS A 138 21.04 -16.83 4.48
C HIS A 138 19.74 -17.37 5.11
N SER A 139 19.58 -18.69 5.17
CA SER A 139 18.35 -19.36 5.64
C SER A 139 18.11 -19.28 7.16
N HIS A 140 18.32 -18.12 7.78
CA HIS A 140 17.83 -17.91 9.13
C HIS A 140 16.31 -17.98 9.10
N ARG A 141 15.78 -18.87 9.93
CA ARG A 141 14.36 -18.84 10.27
C ARG A 141 14.04 -17.48 10.86
N LEU A 142 12.86 -16.95 10.55
CA LEU A 142 12.35 -15.73 11.16
C LEU A 142 12.40 -15.83 12.69
N SER A 143 12.10 -17.00 13.25
CA SER A 143 12.22 -17.30 14.68
C SER A 143 13.64 -17.15 15.26
N ALA A 144 14.68 -17.20 14.43
CA ALA A 144 16.07 -16.96 14.84
C ALA A 144 16.48 -15.48 14.77
N LEU A 145 15.72 -14.64 14.05
CA LEU A 145 15.99 -13.22 13.94
C LEU A 145 15.55 -12.47 15.20
N GLN A 146 16.21 -11.36 15.48
CA GLN A 146 15.89 -10.51 16.62
C GLN A 146 15.68 -9.05 16.22
N GLY A 147 15.13 -8.29 17.16
CA GLY A 147 14.95 -6.84 17.05
C GLY A 147 14.34 -6.35 15.74
N ARG A 148 15.08 -5.49 15.04
CA ARG A 148 14.69 -4.80 13.81
C ARG A 148 14.55 -5.74 12.61
N GLU A 149 15.46 -6.70 12.48
CA GLU A 149 15.44 -7.67 11.38
C GLU A 149 14.25 -8.63 11.49
N TYR A 150 13.93 -9.08 12.71
CA TYR A 150 12.70 -9.83 12.97
C TYR A 150 11.46 -9.06 12.54
N ARG A 151 11.35 -7.76 12.87
CA ARG A 151 10.19 -6.93 12.48
C ARG A 151 10.07 -6.81 10.97
N LEU A 152 11.19 -6.62 10.27
CA LEU A 152 11.24 -6.60 8.80
C LEU A 152 10.76 -7.92 8.21
N GLY A 153 11.12 -9.05 8.78
CA GLY A 153 10.63 -10.35 8.33
C GLY A 153 9.15 -10.61 8.65
N VAL A 154 8.62 -10.14 9.79
CA VAL A 154 7.16 -10.20 10.07
C VAL A 154 6.38 -9.31 9.10
N MET A 155 6.93 -8.15 8.69
CA MET A 155 6.33 -7.33 7.63
C MET A 155 6.27 -8.09 6.30
N MET A 156 7.32 -8.85 5.98
CA MET A 156 7.35 -9.70 4.79
C MET A 156 6.27 -10.79 4.86
N PHE A 157 6.15 -11.47 5.99
CA PHE A 157 5.08 -12.44 6.24
C PHE A 157 3.69 -11.81 6.04
N ALA A 158 3.48 -10.60 6.58
CA ALA A 158 2.21 -9.89 6.46
C ALA A 158 1.80 -9.64 5.01
N ILE A 159 2.73 -9.15 4.18
CA ILE A 159 2.46 -8.81 2.78
C ILE A 159 2.25 -10.05 1.92
N LEU A 160 2.97 -11.14 2.23
CA LEU A 160 2.86 -12.44 1.57
C LEU A 160 1.57 -13.21 1.90
N GLY A 161 0.63 -12.60 2.62
CA GLY A 161 -0.70 -13.16 2.89
C GLY A 161 -0.91 -13.65 4.31
N GLY A 162 0.14 -13.65 5.14
CA GLY A 162 0.12 -14.09 6.53
C GLY A 162 -0.65 -13.18 7.50
N ARG A 163 -1.13 -12.01 7.06
CA ARG A 163 -1.75 -11.02 7.97
C ARG A 163 -2.92 -11.53 8.84
N ARG A 164 -3.62 -12.59 8.41
CA ARG A 164 -4.74 -13.21 9.15
C ARG A 164 -4.35 -14.51 9.87
N GLN A 165 -3.12 -14.97 9.67
CA GLN A 165 -2.54 -16.14 10.31
C GLN A 165 -1.79 -15.70 11.57
N SER A 166 -1.52 -16.66 12.46
CA SER A 166 -0.63 -16.40 13.59
C SER A 166 0.76 -16.03 13.08
N ILE A 167 1.42 -15.05 13.70
CA ILE A 167 2.83 -14.74 13.39
C ILE A 167 3.78 -15.91 13.65
N ASP A 168 3.34 -16.97 14.36
CA ASP A 168 4.11 -18.20 14.56
C ASP A 168 4.20 -19.06 13.28
N GLU A 169 3.28 -18.88 12.33
CA GLU A 169 3.28 -19.56 11.03
C GLU A 169 4.20 -18.88 10.01
N ALA A 170 4.87 -17.79 10.41
CA ALA A 170 5.63 -16.97 9.50
C ALA A 170 6.81 -17.71 8.84
N ASP A 171 7.49 -18.58 9.60
CA ASP A 171 8.54 -19.44 9.03
C ASP A 171 7.98 -20.37 7.94
N GLN A 172 6.79 -20.93 8.14
CA GLN A 172 6.17 -21.83 7.16
C GLN A 172 5.82 -21.09 5.85
N VAL A 173 5.28 -19.87 5.95
CA VAL A 173 4.96 -19.06 4.77
C VAL A 173 6.23 -18.67 4.00
N LEU A 174 7.27 -18.24 4.71
CA LEU A 174 8.55 -17.88 4.09
C LEU A 174 9.23 -19.11 3.46
N ASP A 175 9.15 -20.27 4.09
CA ASP A 175 9.67 -21.52 3.55
C ASP A 175 8.95 -21.96 2.27
N SER A 176 7.64 -21.72 2.16
CA SER A 176 6.89 -21.96 0.91
C SER A 176 7.39 -21.10 -0.25
N VAL A 177 7.78 -19.85 0.02
CA VAL A 177 8.43 -18.99 -0.99
C VAL A 177 9.82 -19.53 -1.34
N ARG A 178 10.64 -19.88 -0.34
CA ARG A 178 12.00 -20.42 -0.55
C ARG A 178 12.01 -21.70 -1.38
N LYS A 179 11.03 -22.59 -1.17
CA LYS A 179 10.85 -23.85 -1.91
C LYS A 179 10.37 -23.67 -3.34
N SER A 180 9.98 -22.46 -3.74
CA SER A 180 9.47 -22.15 -5.07
C SER A 180 10.47 -21.27 -5.84
N PRO A 181 11.40 -21.86 -6.63
CA PRO A 181 12.44 -21.12 -7.34
C PRO A 181 11.90 -20.01 -8.24
N GLU A 182 10.72 -20.22 -8.84
CA GLU A 182 10.05 -19.26 -9.71
C GLU A 182 9.59 -18.02 -8.95
N LEU A 183 8.96 -18.21 -7.79
CA LEU A 183 8.51 -17.11 -6.93
C LEU A 183 9.71 -16.37 -6.33
N ARG A 184 10.75 -17.10 -5.88
CA ARG A 184 11.97 -16.48 -5.34
C ARG A 184 12.66 -15.62 -6.39
N ARG A 185 12.77 -16.11 -7.63
CA ARG A 185 13.32 -15.34 -8.76
C ARG A 185 12.48 -14.10 -9.05
N GLU A 186 11.15 -14.26 -9.17
CA GLU A 186 10.28 -13.10 -9.43
C GLU A 186 10.36 -12.05 -8.32
N ILE A 187 10.32 -12.46 -7.05
CA ILE A 187 10.44 -11.53 -5.93
C ILE A 187 11.81 -10.84 -5.94
N GLY A 188 12.89 -11.58 -6.22
CA GLY A 188 14.23 -11.01 -6.37
C GLY A 188 14.30 -9.93 -7.46
N ASP A 189 13.85 -10.26 -8.67
CA ASP A 189 13.80 -9.32 -9.80
C ASP A 189 12.91 -8.10 -9.46
N LEU A 190 11.75 -8.34 -8.85
CA LEU A 190 10.82 -7.28 -8.47
C LEU A 190 11.43 -6.32 -7.43
N LEU A 191 12.10 -6.86 -6.42
CA LEU A 191 12.78 -6.06 -5.39
C LEU A 191 13.90 -5.21 -5.98
N GLU A 192 14.62 -5.71 -7.00
CA GLU A 192 15.63 -4.95 -7.74
C GLU A 192 15.03 -3.77 -8.49
N ILE A 193 14.00 -4.03 -9.30
CA ILE A 193 13.28 -3.01 -10.07
C ILE A 193 12.69 -1.94 -9.14
N LEU A 194 12.14 -2.35 -7.99
CA LEU A 194 11.59 -1.43 -7.01
C LEU A 194 12.68 -0.58 -6.34
N ALA A 195 13.85 -1.15 -6.04
CA ALA A 195 14.98 -0.38 -5.50
C ALA A 195 15.42 0.72 -6.48
N ASP A 196 15.45 0.41 -7.77
CA ASP A 196 15.82 1.34 -8.84
C ASP A 196 14.75 2.37 -9.14
N ARG A 197 13.49 2.13 -8.75
CA ARG A 197 12.37 3.09 -8.84
C ARG A 197 12.32 4.07 -7.66
N ILE A 198 13.08 3.85 -6.59
CA ILE A 198 13.09 4.77 -5.45
C ILE A 198 13.68 6.13 -5.88
N ARG A 199 12.84 7.17 -5.85
CA ARG A 199 13.24 8.56 -6.14
C ARG A 199 13.22 9.46 -4.90
N LYS A 200 12.61 8.99 -3.81
CA LYS A 200 12.38 9.77 -2.60
C LYS A 200 13.36 9.40 -1.50
N VAL A 201 13.66 10.38 -0.64
CA VAL A 201 14.48 10.17 0.54
C VAL A 201 13.59 9.78 1.72
N ALA A 202 13.46 8.48 1.98
CA ALA A 202 12.88 7.98 3.22
C ALA A 202 13.85 8.26 4.38
N ARG A 203 13.33 8.58 5.58
CA ARG A 203 14.16 8.74 6.79
C ARG A 203 13.56 7.97 7.95
N PRO A 204 14.32 7.13 8.67
CA PRO A 204 13.81 6.41 9.85
C PRO A 204 13.09 7.34 10.81
N LEU A 205 11.98 6.89 11.39
CA LEU A 205 11.23 7.67 12.40
C LEU A 205 12.05 7.88 13.68
N ASP A 206 12.85 6.88 14.02
CA ASP A 206 13.82 6.89 15.10
C ASP A 206 14.96 5.91 14.73
N PRO A 207 16.17 6.40 14.44
CA PRO A 207 17.31 5.54 14.10
C PRO A 207 17.74 4.59 15.22
N ALA A 208 17.45 4.93 16.49
CA ALA A 208 17.77 4.08 17.64
C ALA A 208 16.68 3.02 17.90
N SER A 209 15.51 3.15 17.27
CA SER A 209 14.40 2.22 17.44
C SER A 209 14.57 0.98 16.58
N GLU A 210 14.13 -0.17 17.13
CA GLU A 210 13.98 -1.38 16.33
C GLU A 210 12.83 -1.28 15.31
N VAL A 211 11.92 -0.31 15.42
CA VAL A 211 10.75 -0.21 14.54
C VAL A 211 11.17 0.26 13.14
N PRO A 212 11.02 -0.57 12.09
CA PRO A 212 11.55 -0.27 10.76
C PRO A 212 10.60 0.56 9.90
N LEU A 213 10.17 1.71 10.44
CA LEU A 213 9.32 2.65 9.73
C LEU A 213 10.10 3.93 9.43
N ALA A 214 9.85 4.48 8.24
CA ALA A 214 10.50 5.68 7.75
C ALA A 214 9.47 6.69 7.25
N SER A 215 9.71 7.95 7.58
CA SER A 215 8.96 9.07 7.02
C SER A 215 9.09 9.07 5.49
N HIS A 216 7.95 9.29 4.86
CA HIS A 216 7.63 9.35 3.44
C HIS A 216 7.67 8.02 2.70
N ALA A 217 7.96 6.90 3.36
CA ALA A 217 7.79 5.56 2.79
C ALA A 217 6.32 5.11 2.84
N ALA A 218 5.94 4.18 1.95
CA ALA A 218 4.60 3.62 1.87
C ALA A 218 4.50 2.27 2.60
N TYR A 219 3.43 2.08 3.34
CA TYR A 219 3.16 0.88 4.11
C TYR A 219 1.69 0.51 4.03
N THR A 220 1.39 -0.77 3.89
CA THR A 220 0.05 -1.26 4.24
C THR A 220 -0.15 -1.21 5.75
N LEU A 221 -1.40 -1.22 6.16
CA LEU A 221 -1.78 -1.29 7.58
C LEU A 221 -1.19 -2.53 8.27
N ALA A 222 -1.18 -3.68 7.58
CA ALA A 222 -0.64 -4.92 8.13
C ALA A 222 0.87 -4.83 8.34
N GLU A 223 1.61 -4.17 7.45
CA GLU A 223 3.03 -3.91 7.63
C GLU A 223 3.31 -2.97 8.80
N VAL A 224 2.50 -1.92 8.99
CA VAL A 224 2.64 -1.06 10.18
C VAL A 224 2.36 -1.84 11.47
N ALA A 225 1.31 -2.67 11.50
CA ALA A 225 1.03 -3.55 12.64
C ALA A 225 2.18 -4.53 12.91
N ALA A 226 2.74 -5.13 11.86
CA ALA A 226 3.89 -6.04 11.93
C ALA A 226 5.14 -5.34 12.48
N ALA A 227 5.48 -4.15 11.96
CA ALA A 227 6.62 -3.36 12.42
C ALA A 227 6.55 -3.07 13.94
N HIS A 228 5.34 -2.80 14.43
CA HIS A 228 5.05 -2.53 15.83
C HIS A 228 4.78 -3.78 16.68
N ARG A 229 4.78 -4.99 16.09
CA ARG A 229 4.43 -6.27 16.72
C ARG A 229 3.06 -6.26 17.41
N LEU A 230 2.08 -5.62 16.78
CA LEU A 230 0.72 -5.55 17.30
C LEU A 230 -0.09 -6.74 16.82
N THR A 231 -0.42 -7.64 17.75
CA THR A 231 -1.24 -8.83 17.47
C THR A 231 -2.49 -8.90 18.34
N ASP A 232 -3.51 -9.59 17.86
CA ASP A 232 -4.69 -9.94 18.63
C ASP A 232 -4.45 -11.17 19.53
N LYS A 233 -5.52 -11.67 20.17
CA LYS A 233 -5.46 -12.86 21.04
C LYS A 233 -5.04 -14.13 20.31
N GLY A 234 -5.33 -14.24 19.01
CA GLY A 234 -4.92 -15.36 18.15
C GLY A 234 -3.52 -15.16 17.57
N ARG A 235 -2.79 -14.13 18.01
CA ARG A 235 -1.47 -13.75 17.49
C ARG A 235 -1.48 -13.36 16.00
N ALA A 236 -2.64 -13.07 15.42
CA ALA A 236 -2.75 -12.48 14.10
C ALA A 236 -2.52 -10.97 14.18
N LEU A 237 -2.10 -10.34 13.08
CA LEU A 237 -1.83 -8.89 13.07
C LEU A 237 -3.12 -8.10 13.25
N VAL A 238 -3.10 -7.11 14.14
CA VAL A 238 -4.28 -6.29 14.40
C VAL A 238 -4.67 -5.45 13.19
N SER A 239 -5.97 -5.23 13.04
CA SER A 239 -6.53 -4.20 12.16
C SER A 239 -7.30 -3.21 13.02
N PRO A 240 -7.02 -1.89 12.95
CA PRO A 240 -7.73 -0.89 13.73
C PRO A 240 -9.19 -0.83 13.33
N GLN A 241 -10.04 -0.76 14.34
CA GLN A 241 -11.41 -0.30 14.18
C GLN A 241 -11.39 1.23 14.32
N GLY A 242 -11.74 1.95 13.25
CA GLY A 242 -11.78 3.42 13.26
C GLY A 242 -10.48 4.15 12.90
N GLY A 243 -9.45 3.45 12.41
CA GLY A 243 -8.25 4.09 11.84
C GLY A 243 -7.20 4.54 12.86
N VAL A 244 -7.23 4.07 14.10
CA VAL A 244 -6.21 4.36 15.12
C VAL A 244 -5.74 3.09 15.82
N LEU A 245 -4.44 2.95 16.03
CA LEU A 245 -3.83 1.93 16.88
C LEU A 245 -2.97 2.58 17.97
N TRP A 246 -3.10 2.08 19.20
CA TRP A 246 -2.20 2.44 20.30
C TRP A 246 -1.21 1.31 20.55
N ASN A 247 0.08 1.61 20.51
CA ASN A 247 1.14 0.70 20.90
C ASN A 247 1.74 1.11 22.26
N LYS A 248 1.32 0.41 23.31
CA LYS A 248 1.83 0.63 24.68
C LYS A 248 3.34 0.38 24.81
N ALA A 249 3.91 -0.58 24.07
CA ALA A 249 5.33 -0.92 24.19
C ALA A 249 6.25 0.18 23.64
N THR A 250 5.81 0.88 22.59
CA THR A 250 6.56 1.99 21.97
C THR A 250 5.98 3.36 22.33
N GLN A 251 5.00 3.40 23.24
CA GLN A 251 4.24 4.59 23.61
C GLN A 251 3.77 5.41 22.38
N THR A 252 3.30 4.74 21.32
CA THR A 252 3.01 5.38 20.03
C THR A 252 1.55 5.19 19.60
N ASP A 253 0.88 6.30 19.29
CA ASP A 253 -0.38 6.33 18.55
C ASP A 253 -0.11 6.38 17.04
N LEU A 254 -0.74 5.46 16.32
CA LEU A 254 -0.62 5.29 14.88
C LEU A 254 -1.95 5.72 14.25
N LEU A 255 -1.95 6.86 13.56
CA LEU A 255 -3.15 7.46 12.99
C LEU A 255 -3.20 7.18 11.49
N PHE A 256 -4.24 6.48 11.02
CA PHE A 256 -4.45 6.11 9.63
C PHE A 256 -5.54 6.98 8.99
N VAL A 257 -5.13 7.82 8.05
CA VAL A 257 -6.00 8.82 7.43
C VAL A 257 -6.19 8.51 5.95
N THR A 258 -7.44 8.55 5.51
CA THR A 258 -7.81 8.54 4.09
C THR A 258 -8.45 9.89 3.78
N LEU A 259 -7.82 10.67 2.89
CA LEU A 259 -8.24 12.05 2.59
C LEU A 259 -9.58 12.06 1.84
N GLU A 260 -9.66 11.36 0.71
CA GLU A 260 -10.86 11.22 -0.11
C GLU A 260 -11.85 10.27 0.58
N LYS A 261 -12.98 10.83 1.01
CA LYS A 261 -14.10 10.09 1.57
C LYS A 261 -15.10 9.80 0.47
N SER A 262 -15.12 8.56 -0.02
CA SER A 262 -16.17 8.15 -0.95
C SER A 262 -17.52 8.08 -0.21
N ASP A 263 -18.61 8.54 -0.84
CA ASP A 263 -19.95 8.49 -0.24
C ASP A 263 -20.44 7.06 0.06
N LYS A 264 -19.85 6.06 -0.59
CA LYS A 264 -20.25 4.64 -0.49
C LYS A 264 -19.56 3.88 0.65
N ASP A 265 -18.43 4.37 1.16
CA ASP A 265 -17.62 3.66 2.17
C ASP A 265 -17.82 4.17 3.61
N TYR A 266 -18.52 5.29 3.81
CA TYR A 266 -18.67 5.93 5.12
C TYR A 266 -20.14 6.27 5.43
N SER A 267 -20.61 5.82 6.61
CA SER A 267 -21.87 6.32 7.19
C SER A 267 -21.82 7.85 7.33
N PRO A 268 -22.93 8.59 7.14
CA PRO A 268 -23.00 10.04 7.36
C PRO A 268 -22.44 10.49 8.73
N THR A 269 -22.47 9.61 9.72
CA THR A 269 -22.01 9.86 11.10
C THR A 269 -20.50 9.71 11.33
N THR A 270 -19.70 9.33 10.33
CA THR A 270 -18.26 9.00 10.50
C THR A 270 -17.33 9.74 9.53
N ARG A 271 -17.76 10.88 8.98
CA ARG A 271 -16.94 11.68 8.06
C ARG A 271 -16.04 12.67 8.80
N TYR A 272 -14.95 12.18 9.37
CA TYR A 272 -13.93 12.99 10.06
C TYR A 272 -13.18 13.95 9.12
N ALA A 273 -13.25 15.26 9.27
CA ALA A 273 -12.59 16.18 8.33
C ALA A 273 -11.04 16.16 8.49
N ASP A 274 -10.34 15.24 7.82
CA ASP A 274 -8.88 15.14 7.87
C ASP A 274 -8.25 15.79 6.63
N TYR A 275 -7.39 16.79 6.82
CA TYR A 275 -6.75 17.51 5.71
C TYR A 275 -5.46 18.23 6.13
N PRO A 276 -4.50 18.38 5.21
CA PRO A 276 -3.34 19.21 5.49
C PRO A 276 -3.68 20.70 5.38
N ILE A 277 -3.26 21.49 6.36
CA ILE A 277 -3.37 22.96 6.36
C ILE A 277 -2.15 23.56 5.64
N SER A 278 -0.96 23.09 6.01
CA SER A 278 0.32 23.46 5.41
C SER A 278 1.20 22.21 5.25
N PRO A 279 2.38 22.30 4.62
CA PRO A 279 3.30 21.18 4.55
C PRO A 279 3.70 20.61 5.92
N THR A 280 3.60 21.39 7.00
CA THR A 280 3.95 20.95 8.36
C THR A 280 2.77 20.88 9.31
N LEU A 281 1.57 21.33 8.94
CA LEU A 281 0.41 21.38 9.85
C LEU A 281 -0.75 20.57 9.28
N PHE A 282 -1.26 19.63 10.06
CA PHE A 282 -2.30 18.68 9.67
C PHE A 282 -3.48 18.73 10.63
N HIS A 283 -4.69 18.91 10.09
CA HIS A 283 -5.93 18.80 10.84
C HIS A 283 -6.41 17.35 10.85
N TRP A 284 -6.67 16.80 12.02
CA TRP A 284 -7.16 15.44 12.22
C TRP A 284 -8.34 15.43 13.18
N GLU A 285 -9.37 14.63 12.90
CA GLU A 285 -10.48 14.44 13.83
C GLU A 285 -10.44 13.07 14.52
N SER A 286 -10.63 13.05 15.84
CA SER A 286 -10.65 11.84 16.64
C SER A 286 -11.91 11.01 16.44
N GLN A 287 -11.89 9.75 16.88
CA GLN A 287 -13.15 9.01 17.04
C GLN A 287 -14.01 9.68 18.12
N ASN A 288 -15.35 9.59 18.00
CA ASN A 288 -16.27 10.19 18.98
C ASN A 288 -16.07 9.68 20.42
N THR A 289 -15.45 8.51 20.56
CA THR A 289 -15.10 7.88 21.85
C THR A 289 -13.83 8.47 22.48
N ALA A 290 -13.05 9.25 21.74
CA ALA A 290 -11.84 9.92 22.21
C ALA A 290 -12.12 11.42 22.36
N SER A 291 -12.53 11.81 23.57
CA SER A 291 -12.71 13.22 23.99
C SER A 291 -11.62 13.66 24.98
N PRO A 292 -11.45 14.97 25.27
CA PRO A 292 -10.36 15.48 26.09
C PRO A 292 -10.25 14.82 27.47
N ASP A 293 -11.37 14.43 28.07
CA ASP A 293 -11.41 13.79 29.40
C ASP A 293 -11.15 12.27 29.39
N THR A 294 -11.06 11.66 28.21
CA THR A 294 -10.83 10.22 28.07
C THR A 294 -9.33 9.90 28.14
N PRO A 295 -8.94 8.66 28.51
CA PRO A 295 -7.53 8.26 28.50
C PRO A 295 -6.85 8.45 27.13
N THR A 296 -7.59 8.27 26.03
CA THR A 296 -7.07 8.47 24.67
C THR A 296 -6.92 9.95 24.34
N GLY A 297 -7.94 10.78 24.59
CA GLY A 297 -7.85 12.22 24.33
C GLY A 297 -6.78 12.91 25.18
N ARG A 298 -6.68 12.58 26.47
CA ARG A 298 -5.60 13.07 27.35
C ARG A 298 -4.23 12.70 26.83
N ARG A 299 -4.07 11.49 26.28
CA ARG A 299 -2.79 11.06 25.70
C ARG A 299 -2.38 11.93 24.51
N TYR A 300 -3.34 12.37 23.69
CA TYR A 300 -3.06 13.31 22.59
C TYR A 300 -2.67 14.70 23.09
N ILE A 301 -3.42 15.24 24.06
CA ILE A 301 -3.23 16.60 24.57
C ILE A 301 -1.93 16.71 25.38
N GLU A 302 -1.69 15.74 26.26
CA GLU A 302 -0.55 15.70 27.17
C GLU A 302 0.67 15.02 26.51
N GLN A 303 0.66 14.85 25.18
CA GLN A 303 1.75 14.24 24.43
C GLN A 303 3.13 14.87 24.75
N PRO A 304 3.29 16.21 24.80
CA PRO A 304 4.58 16.83 25.10
C PRO A 304 5.16 16.44 26.46
N ASP A 305 4.29 16.19 27.44
CA ASP A 305 4.68 15.94 28.84
C ASP A 305 4.78 14.45 29.17
N ARG A 306 4.06 13.59 28.42
CA ARG A 306 3.99 12.14 28.70
C ARG A 306 5.01 11.29 27.95
N GLY A 307 5.83 11.87 27.08
CA GLY A 307 6.78 11.12 26.25
C GLY A 307 6.11 10.14 25.28
N THR A 308 4.85 10.42 24.90
CA THR A 308 4.13 9.61 23.90
C THR A 308 4.37 10.14 22.51
N ASN A 309 4.23 9.25 21.52
CA ASN A 309 4.52 9.52 20.13
C ASN A 309 3.24 9.45 19.31
N VAL A 310 3.14 10.29 18.29
CA VAL A 310 2.05 10.24 17.31
C VAL A 310 2.68 10.15 15.93
N VAL A 311 2.24 9.19 15.12
CA VAL A 311 2.72 9.01 13.75
C VAL A 311 1.52 8.98 12.80
N LEU A 312 1.57 9.82 11.76
CA LEU A 312 0.51 9.88 10.75
C LEU A 312 0.85 9.00 9.55
N PHE A 313 -0.12 8.21 9.13
CA PHE A 313 -0.11 7.38 7.92
C PHE A 313 -1.26 7.84 7.03
N VAL A 314 -0.96 8.48 5.91
CA VAL A 314 -1.95 9.17 5.08
C VAL A 314 -1.98 8.58 3.67
N ARG A 315 -3.17 8.41 3.12
CA ARG A 315 -3.36 8.09 1.70
C ARG A 315 -4.43 8.99 1.10
N GLU A 316 -4.30 9.25 -0.19
CA GLU A 316 -5.28 10.03 -0.96
C GLU A 316 -6.66 9.36 -0.91
N ARG A 317 -6.76 8.08 -1.25
CA ARG A 317 -8.02 7.34 -1.30
C ARG A 317 -7.84 5.89 -0.92
N LYS A 318 -8.95 5.17 -0.72
CA LYS A 318 -8.91 3.77 -0.28
C LYS A 318 -8.38 2.81 -1.34
N ARG A 319 -8.74 3.02 -2.61
CA ARG A 319 -8.40 2.12 -3.71
C ARG A 319 -7.77 2.85 -4.90
N ASP A 320 -6.81 2.21 -5.55
CA ASP A 320 -6.17 2.71 -6.77
C ASP A 320 -7.06 2.50 -8.00
N GLY A 321 -6.55 2.79 -9.20
CA GLY A 321 -7.20 2.59 -10.51
C GLY A 321 -7.47 1.13 -10.90
N ARG A 322 -6.88 0.15 -10.22
CA ARG A 322 -7.10 -1.29 -10.40
C ARG A 322 -8.13 -1.86 -9.41
N GLY A 323 -8.47 -1.10 -8.37
CA GLY A 323 -9.39 -1.52 -7.31
C GLY A 323 -8.66 -2.15 -6.12
N GLU A 324 -7.33 -2.10 -6.14
CA GLU A 324 -6.46 -2.55 -5.07
C GLU A 324 -6.38 -1.50 -3.96
N THR A 325 -6.20 -1.94 -2.72
CA THR A 325 -6.11 -1.02 -1.59
C THR A 325 -4.79 -0.24 -1.66
N LEU A 326 -4.86 1.09 -1.66
CA LEU A 326 -3.66 1.92 -1.63
C LEU A 326 -2.96 1.80 -0.27
N PRO A 327 -1.61 1.73 -0.25
CA PRO A 327 -0.85 1.85 0.99
C PRO A 327 -1.01 3.26 1.58
N TYR A 328 -0.61 3.40 2.83
CA TYR A 328 -0.47 4.70 3.47
C TYR A 328 0.96 5.19 3.36
N HIS A 329 1.13 6.48 3.11
CA HIS A 329 2.42 7.14 3.24
C HIS A 329 2.61 7.58 4.68
N CYS A 330 3.71 7.17 5.30
CA CYS A 330 4.08 7.65 6.63
C CYS A 330 4.50 9.11 6.53
N LEU A 331 3.76 10.05 7.11
CA LEU A 331 4.19 11.46 7.17
C LEU A 331 5.27 11.71 8.23
N GLY A 332 5.47 10.74 9.12
CA GLY A 332 6.42 10.85 10.21
C GLY A 332 5.75 11.14 11.54
N ARG A 333 6.59 11.45 12.53
CA ARG A 333 6.15 11.87 13.86
C ARG A 333 5.51 13.25 13.79
N ALA A 334 4.54 13.47 14.66
CA ALA A 334 3.87 14.74 14.80
C ALA A 334 3.77 15.17 16.26
N ARG A 335 3.74 16.48 16.45
CA ARG A 335 3.66 17.16 17.74
C ARG A 335 2.29 17.78 17.90
N TYR A 336 1.70 17.59 19.07
CA TYR A 336 0.46 18.23 19.45
C TYR A 336 0.65 19.76 19.43
N ARG A 337 -0.28 20.49 18.79
CA ARG A 337 -0.29 21.97 18.79
C ARG A 337 -1.50 22.54 19.50
N SER A 338 -2.68 22.11 19.13
CA SER A 338 -3.93 22.56 19.75
C SER A 338 -5.04 21.55 19.46
N HIS A 339 -6.16 21.70 20.16
CA HIS A 339 -7.38 21.00 19.81
C HIS A 339 -8.59 21.92 20.00
N GLU A 340 -9.65 21.64 19.26
CA GLU A 340 -10.98 22.22 19.44
C GLU A 340 -12.02 21.11 19.51
N ALA A 341 -13.19 21.41 20.09
CA ALA A 341 -14.29 20.47 20.28
C ALA A 341 -13.93 19.21 21.11
N ALA A 342 -14.97 18.51 21.57
CA ALA A 342 -14.80 17.30 22.39
C ALA A 342 -15.15 16.01 21.65
N ARG A 343 -16.14 16.04 20.74
CA ARG A 343 -16.67 14.85 20.06
C ARG A 343 -17.11 15.20 18.62
N PRO A 344 -16.29 14.92 17.61
CA PRO A 344 -14.88 14.52 17.70
C PRO A 344 -13.98 15.66 18.18
N MET A 345 -12.80 15.34 18.71
CA MET A 345 -11.73 16.33 18.91
C MET A 345 -11.14 16.68 17.56
N LYS A 346 -10.99 17.97 17.27
CA LYS A 346 -10.29 18.51 16.11
C LYS A 346 -8.87 18.87 16.53
N VAL A 347 -7.92 18.00 16.25
CA VAL A 347 -6.52 18.16 16.70
C VAL A 347 -5.67 18.72 15.58
N LEU A 348 -4.86 19.72 15.89
CA LEU A 348 -3.80 20.19 15.02
C LEU A 348 -2.48 19.50 15.38
N TRP A 349 -1.97 18.73 14.41
CA TRP A 349 -0.70 18.04 14.47
C TRP A 349 0.34 18.79 13.64
N GLU A 350 1.45 19.16 14.25
CA GLU A 350 2.62 19.64 13.52
C GLU A 350 3.57 18.49 13.19
N LEU A 351 3.80 18.23 11.91
CA LEU A 351 4.74 17.22 11.43
C LEU A 351 6.18 17.66 11.68
N GLU A 352 6.99 16.76 12.24
CA GLU A 352 8.43 17.01 12.43
C GLU A 352 9.20 17.11 11.11
N ARG A 353 8.64 16.51 10.05
CA ARG A 353 9.16 16.60 8.69
C ARG A 353 8.05 17.09 7.77
N PRO A 354 8.29 18.11 6.91
CA PRO A 354 7.28 18.57 5.96
C PRO A 354 6.81 17.44 5.05
N MET A 355 5.50 17.30 4.88
CA MET A 355 4.91 16.29 4.01
C MET A 355 5.35 16.47 2.55
N PRO A 356 5.38 15.39 1.74
CA PRO A 356 5.69 15.49 0.32
C PRO A 356 4.73 16.42 -0.43
N GLY A 357 5.26 17.26 -1.32
CA GLY A 357 4.45 18.25 -2.05
C GLY A 357 3.29 17.64 -2.83
N TRP A 358 3.48 16.49 -3.47
CA TRP A 358 2.42 15.79 -4.22
C TRP A 358 1.26 15.36 -3.31
N LEU A 359 1.53 14.96 -2.06
CA LEU A 359 0.51 14.54 -1.10
C LEU A 359 -0.20 15.75 -0.47
N TYR A 360 0.53 16.86 -0.27
CA TYR A 360 -0.07 18.13 0.11
C TYR A 360 -1.07 18.62 -0.94
N GLN A 361 -0.69 18.60 -2.22
CA GLN A 361 -1.59 19.00 -3.31
C GLN A 361 -2.82 18.10 -3.39
N ALA A 362 -2.65 16.78 -3.29
CA ALA A 362 -3.77 15.86 -3.25
C ALA A 362 -4.74 16.15 -2.09
N GLY A 363 -4.22 16.48 -0.89
CA GLY A 363 -5.03 16.86 0.26
C GLY A 363 -5.76 18.19 0.12
N LYS A 364 -5.15 19.20 -0.52
CA LYS A 364 -5.82 20.49 -0.78
C LYS A 364 -7.01 20.36 -1.71
N VAL A 365 -6.90 19.54 -2.76
CA VAL A 365 -7.97 19.31 -3.75
C VAL A 365 -9.19 18.63 -3.13
N VAL A 366 -8.98 17.79 -2.11
CA VAL A 366 -10.08 17.12 -1.41
C VAL A 366 -10.75 18.01 -0.37
N ALA A 367 -10.01 18.98 0.19
CA ALA A 367 -10.47 19.86 1.25
C ALA A 367 -11.19 21.14 0.75
N GLY A 368 -10.92 21.56 -0.50
CA GLY A 368 -11.61 22.68 -1.16
C GLY A 368 -12.68 22.17 -2.12
#